data_AF-A0A523WPL4-F1
#
_entry.id   AF-A0A523WPL4-F1
#
_cell.length_a   1.000
_cell.length_b   1.000
_cell.length_c   1.000
_cell.angle_alpha   90.00
_cell.angle_beta   90.00
_cell.angle_gamma   90.00
#
_symmetry.space_group_name_H-M   'P 1'
#
loop_
_entity.id
_entity.type
_entity.pdbx_description
1 polymer ?
#
loop_
_entity_poly.entity_id
_entity_poly.type
_entity_poly.pdbx_seq_one_letter_code
_entity_poly.pdbx_strand_id
1 'polypeptide(L)' 'MQKVVLFLYIAFGSLRELHYQLSLSKRLGFLRNHDSSLLEAKIVETEKVLNGLIRALRDD' A
#
# COMPACT_ATOMS: atom_id res chain seq x y z
N MET A 1 17.23 -4.45 14.35
CA MET A 1 15.80 -4.38 13.96
C MET A 1 15.33 -2.97 13.59
N GLN A 2 15.73 -1.90 14.30
CA GLN A 2 15.32 -0.50 14.01
C GLN A 2 15.37 -0.08 12.52
N LYS A 3 16.45 -0.40 11.79
CA LYS A 3 16.61 -0.02 10.38
C LYS A 3 15.60 -0.69 9.46
N VAL A 4 15.24 -1.95 9.72
CA VAL A 4 14.25 -2.70 8.91
C VAL A 4 12.87 -2.08 9.06
N VAL A 5 12.48 -1.74 10.29
CA VAL A 5 11.20 -1.09 10.56
C VAL A 5 11.08 0.28 9.86
N LEU A 6 12.17 1.06 9.80
CA LEU A 6 12.19 2.31 9.03
C LEU A 6 11.92 2.08 7.54
N PHE A 7 12.58 1.10 6.91
CA PHE A 7 12.33 0.76 5.51
C PHE A 7 10.89 0.33 5.26
N LEU A 8 10.28 -0.41 6.21
CA LEU A 8 8.88 -0.79 6.10
C LEU A 8 7.93 0.39 6.24
N TYR A 9 8.22 1.37 7.10
CA TYR A 9 7.45 2.61 7.16
C TYR A 9 7.55 3.42 5.86
N ILE A 10 8.73 3.50 5.25
CA ILE A 10 8.91 4.14 3.94
C ILE A 10 8.07 3.41 2.88
N ALA A 11 8.18 2.08 2.80
CA ALA A 11 7.40 1.28 1.86
C ALA A 11 5.88 1.43 2.07
N PHE A 12 5.44 1.49 3.33
CA PHE A 12 4.04 1.71 3.67
C PHE A 12 3.56 3.10 3.24
N GLY A 13 4.38 4.14 3.45
CA GLY A 13 4.11 5.50 2.95
C GLY A 13 3.97 5.53 1.44
N SER A 14 4.91 4.94 0.70
CA SER A 14 4.84 4.85 -0.77
C SER A 14 3.62 4.08 -1.26
N LEU A 15 3.20 3.03 -0.54
CA LEU A 15 1.98 2.28 -0.88
C LEU A 15 0.71 3.15 -0.71
N ARG A 16 0.65 3.98 0.34
CA ARG A 16 -0.46 4.92 0.56
C ARG A 16 -0.54 5.98 -0.53
N GLU A 17 0.61 6.48 -0.99
CA GLU A 17 0.69 7.40 -2.13
C GLU A 17 0.22 6.74 -3.42
N LEU A 18 0.64 5.50 -3.69
CA LEU A 18 0.20 4.73 -4.86
C LEU A 18 -1.32 4.50 -4.84
N HIS A 19 -1.88 4.17 -3.67
CA HIS A 19 -3.32 4.00 -3.50
C HIS A 19 -4.07 5.30 -3.86
N TYR A 20 -3.59 6.44 -3.38
CA TYR A 20 -4.16 7.74 -3.74
C TYR A 20 -4.07 7.99 -5.26
N GLN A 21 -2.92 7.74 -5.88
CA GLN A 21 -2.73 7.91 -7.33
C GLN A 21 -3.65 6.99 -8.15
N LEU A 22 -3.86 5.74 -7.71
CA LEU A 22 -4.80 4.81 -8.35
C LEU A 22 -6.23 5.36 -8.31
N SER A 23 -6.67 5.82 -7.14
CA SER A 23 -7.99 6.44 -6.94
C SER A 23 -8.16 7.69 -7.81
N LEU A 24 -7.15 8.55 -7.89
CA LEU A 24 -7.16 9.73 -8.74
C LEU A 24 -7.23 9.36 -10.24
N SER A 25 -6.38 8.44 -10.68
CA SER A 25 -6.37 7.97 -12.07
C SER A 25 -7.71 7.34 -12.48
N LYS A 26 -8.39 6.63 -11.58
CA LYS A 26 -9.76 6.13 -11.80
C LYS A 26 -10.76 7.28 -11.98
N ARG A 27 -10.73 8.29 -11.10
CA ARG A 27 -11.62 9.46 -11.17
C ARG A 27 -11.41 10.30 -12.44
N LEU A 28 -10.19 10.32 -12.95
CA LEU A 28 -9.83 11.04 -14.18
C LEU A 28 -10.07 10.20 -15.46
N GLY A 29 -10.50 8.94 -15.34
CA GLY A 29 -10.78 8.07 -16.49
C GLY A 29 -9.53 7.48 -17.16
N PHE A 30 -8.36 7.54 -16.52
CA PHE A 30 -7.12 6.95 -17.03
C PHE A 30 -7.04 5.42 -16.80
N LEU A 31 -7.92 4.86 -15.97
CA LEU A 31 -8.01 3.43 -15.68
C LEU A 31 -9.43 2.92 -15.95
N ARG A 32 -9.52 1.74 -16.56
CA ARG A 32 -10.79 1.01 -16.68
C ARG A 32 -11.19 0.48 -15.31
N ASN A 33 -12.50 0.42 -15.06
CA ASN A 33 -13.04 0.00 -13.76
C ASN A 33 -12.56 -1.39 -13.33
N HIS A 34 -12.54 -2.37 -14.26
CA HIS A 34 -12.04 -3.72 -14.00
C HIS A 34 -10.58 -3.72 -13.52
N ASP A 35 -9.71 -3.00 -14.23
CA ASP A 35 -8.28 -2.93 -13.90
C ASP A 35 -8.07 -2.22 -12.55
N SER A 36 -8.85 -1.17 -12.27
CA SER A 36 -8.83 -0.47 -10.98
C SER A 36 -9.17 -1.38 -9.81
N SER A 37 -10.15 -2.28 -9.96
CA SER A 37 -10.59 -3.18 -8.89
C SER A 37 -9.55 -4.26 -8.58
N LEU A 38 -8.87 -4.80 -9.60
CA LEU A 38 -7.80 -5.78 -9.40
C LEU A 38 -6.58 -5.15 -8.71
N LEU A 39 -6.20 -3.93 -9.10
CA LEU A 39 -5.12 -3.17 -8.46
C LEU A 39 -5.47 -2.80 -7.02
N GLU A 40 -6.69 -2.33 -6.77
CA GLU A 40 -7.19 -1.98 -5.44
C GLU A 40 -7.09 -3.17 -4.47
N ALA A 41 -7.51 -4.37 -4.90
CA ALA A 41 -7.41 -5.57 -4.08
C ALA A 41 -5.96 -5.88 -3.66
N LYS A 42 -5.00 -5.74 -4.59
CA LYS A 42 -3.56 -5.95 -4.32
C LYS A 42 -3.00 -4.89 -3.37
N ILE A 43 -3.40 -3.64 -3.53
CA ILE A 43 -2.98 -2.54 -2.64
C ILE A 43 -3.47 -2.82 -1.22
N VAL A 44 -4.76 -3.13 -1.05
CA VAL A 44 -5.35 -3.41 0.27
C VAL A 44 -4.71 -4.63 0.94
N GLU A 45 -4.44 -5.70 0.18
CA GLU A 45 -3.71 -6.86 0.70
C GLU A 45 -2.30 -6.48 1.17
N THR A 46 -1.57 -5.72 0.36
CA THR A 46 -0.20 -5.28 0.69
C THR A 46 -0.20 -4.35 1.91
N GLU A 47 -1.18 -3.46 2.05
CA GLU A 47 -1.32 -2.57 3.22
C GLU A 47 -1.49 -3.40 4.50
N LYS A 48 -2.34 -4.43 4.46
CA LYS A 48 -2.57 -5.33 5.60
C LYS A 48 -1.30 -6.10 5.98
N VAL A 49 -0.61 -6.67 5.00
CA VAL A 49 0.61 -7.46 5.22
C VAL A 49 1.72 -6.58 5.78
N LEU A 50 1.98 -5.41 5.19
CA LEU A 50 3.01 -4.49 5.67
C LEU A 50 2.71 -3.98 7.09
N ASN A 51 1.47 -3.59 7.37
CA ASN A 51 1.09 -3.14 8.71
C ASN A 51 1.21 -4.28 9.74
N GLY A 52 0.83 -5.51 9.38
CA GLY A 52 1.04 -6.69 10.21
C GLY A 52 2.52 -6.94 10.52
N LEU A 53 3.38 -6.88 9.50
CA LEU A 53 4.82 -7.06 9.63
C LEU A 53 5.48 -5.97 10.47
N ILE A 54 5.12 -4.70 10.28
CA ILE A 54 5.62 -3.58 11.08
C ILE A 54 5.28 -3.78 12.57
N ARG A 55 4.05 -4.23 12.87
CA ARG A 55 3.63 -4.51 14.25
C ARG A 55 4.43 -5.65 14.86
N ALA A 56 4.53 -6.78 14.15
CA ALA A 56 5.29 -7.94 14.62
C ALA A 56 6.75 -7.59 14.95
N LEU A 57 7.41 -6.81 14.08
CA LEU A 57 8.81 -6.43 14.27
C LEU A 57 9.05 -5.29 15.28
N ARG A 58 7.98 -4.64 15.76
CA ARG A 58 8.07 -3.60 16.80
C ARG A 58 7.87 -4.17 18.19
N ASP A 59 7.09 -5.25 18.27
CA ASP A 59 6.75 -5.93 19.51
C ASP A 59 7.76 -7.07 19.85
N ASP A 60 8.74 -7.32 18.97
CA ASP A 60 9.96 -8.14 19.16
C ASP A 60 11.16 -7.29 19.68
#